data_AF-A0AAU9QP70-F1
#
_entry.id   AF-A0AAU9QP70-F1
#
_cell.length_a   1.000
_cell.length_b   1.000
_cell.length_c   1.000
_cell.angle_alpha   90.00
_cell.angle_beta   90.00
_cell.angle_gamma   90.00
#
_symmetry.space_group_name_H-M   'P 1'
#
loop_
_entity.id
_entity.type
_entity.pdbx_description
1 polymer ?
#
loop_
_entity_poly.entity_id
_entity_poly.type
_entity_poly.pdbx_seq_one_letter_code
_entity_poly.pdbx_strand_id
1 'polypeptide(L)'
;MKRFAITAAMALALASFTTSASETSKPEQMTNEALLECANASNARNAVPEHRAMFRHYLMAERGYTFSQLSSAETEFKAQGMDETKMEQFYKTECKEAGEYLYNIGY
;
A
#
# COMPACT_ATOMS: atom_id res chain seq x y z
N MET A 1 -34.78 -25.83 19.03
CA MET A 1 -34.17 -25.38 17.77
C MET A 1 -32.84 -24.69 18.11
N LYS A 2 -31.72 -25.26 17.65
CA LYS A 2 -30.36 -24.85 18.03
C LYS A 2 -29.61 -24.38 16.78
N ARG A 3 -28.98 -23.22 16.92
CA ARG A 3 -27.72 -22.76 16.29
C ARG A 3 -27.76 -22.35 14.81
N PHE A 4 -27.36 -21.10 14.57
CA PHE A 4 -26.20 -20.83 13.71
C PHE A 4 -25.38 -19.70 14.34
N ALA A 5 -24.26 -20.07 14.95
CA ALA A 5 -23.18 -19.14 15.25
C ALA A 5 -22.32 -19.08 14.00
N ILE A 6 -22.29 -17.94 13.32
CA ILE A 6 -21.36 -17.70 12.21
C ILE A 6 -20.10 -17.10 12.83
N THR A 7 -19.16 -17.98 13.17
CA THR A 7 -17.78 -17.62 13.44
C THR A 7 -17.11 -17.33 12.09
N ALA A 8 -17.02 -16.06 11.70
CA ALA A 8 -16.14 -15.62 10.62
C ALA A 8 -14.70 -15.64 11.15
N ALA A 9 -14.02 -16.76 10.97
CA ALA A 9 -12.59 -16.86 11.17
C ALA A 9 -11.89 -16.05 10.06
N MET A 10 -11.48 -14.82 10.36
CA MET A 10 -10.47 -14.12 9.57
C MET A 10 -9.13 -14.84 9.76
N ALA A 11 -8.89 -15.85 8.95
CA ALA A 11 -7.54 -16.34 8.71
C ALA A 11 -6.85 -15.31 7.79
N LEU A 12 -6.20 -14.30 8.38
CA LEU A 12 -5.16 -13.58 7.65
C LEU A 12 -3.96 -14.52 7.56
N ALA A 13 -3.90 -15.23 6.44
CA ALA A 13 -2.72 -15.94 6.01
C ALA A 13 -1.56 -14.94 5.97
N LEU A 14 -0.50 -15.24 6.71
CA LEU A 14 0.79 -14.60 6.54
C LEU A 14 1.22 -14.87 5.09
N ALA A 15 1.08 -13.86 4.24
CA ALA A 15 1.64 -13.90 2.91
C ALA A 15 3.16 -13.88 3.03
N SER A 16 3.75 -15.04 2.82
CA SER A 16 5.17 -15.20 2.51
C SER A 16 5.56 -14.15 1.48
N PHE A 17 6.56 -13.33 1.80
CA PHE A 17 7.21 -12.41 0.87
C PHE A 17 7.84 -13.22 -0.26
N THR A 18 7.06 -13.59 -1.28
CA THR A 18 7.60 -14.03 -2.56
C THR A 18 8.06 -12.76 -3.25
N THR A 19 9.37 -12.61 -3.35
CA THR A 19 10.06 -11.62 -4.16
C THR A 19 9.62 -11.81 -5.61
N SER A 20 8.52 -11.15 -6.00
CA SER A 20 8.18 -10.95 -7.39
C SER A 20 9.25 -10.02 -7.93
N ALA A 21 10.04 -10.48 -8.90
CA ALA A 21 10.92 -9.61 -9.65
C ALA A 21 10.06 -8.47 -10.22
N SER A 22 10.28 -7.25 -9.74
CA SER A 22 9.50 -6.07 -10.11
C SER A 22 9.74 -5.76 -11.59
N GLU A 23 8.90 -6.31 -12.48
CA GLU A 23 8.60 -5.57 -13.70
C GLU A 23 8.03 -4.23 -13.23
N THR A 24 8.63 -3.12 -13.68
CA THR A 24 8.15 -1.74 -13.51
C THR A 24 6.68 -1.67 -13.89
N SER A 25 5.82 -1.98 -12.92
CA SER A 25 4.40 -2.20 -13.15
C SER A 25 3.74 -0.86 -12.94
N LYS A 26 3.10 -0.38 -13.99
CA LYS A 26 2.38 0.89 -13.90
C LYS A 26 1.31 0.75 -12.80
N PRO A 27 0.93 1.82 -12.09
CA PRO A 27 -0.05 1.78 -11.01
C PRO A 27 -1.39 1.11 -11.39
N GLU A 28 -1.76 1.11 -12.67
CA GLU A 28 -2.96 0.44 -13.19
C GLU A 28 -2.88 -1.09 -13.09
N GLN A 29 -1.67 -1.65 -13.12
CA GLN A 29 -1.39 -3.08 -13.08
C GLN A 29 -1.10 -3.59 -11.66
N MET A 30 -0.82 -2.70 -10.72
CA MET A 30 -0.61 -3.04 -9.31
C MET A 30 -1.93 -3.42 -8.64
N THR A 31 -1.87 -4.32 -7.66
CA THR A 31 -3.03 -4.62 -6.81
C THR A 31 -3.33 -3.45 -5.88
N ASN A 32 -4.57 -3.38 -5.39
CA ASN A 32 -4.95 -2.34 -4.44
C ASN A 32 -4.13 -2.40 -3.16
N GLU A 33 -3.78 -3.61 -2.71
CA GLU A 33 -2.94 -3.86 -1.54
C GLU A 33 -1.53 -3.30 -1.74
N ALA A 34 -0.91 -3.57 -2.89
CA ALA A 34 0.42 -3.04 -3.21
C ALA A 34 0.41 -1.51 -3.30
N LEU A 35 -0.63 -0.91 -3.88
CA LEU A 35 -0.79 0.55 -3.95
C LEU A 35 -0.97 1.16 -2.56
N LEU A 36 -1.74 0.53 -1.66
CA LEU A 36 -1.90 0.96 -0.27
C LEU A 36 -0.57 0.87 0.50
N GLU A 37 0.15 -0.24 0.35
CA GLU A 37 1.47 -0.40 0.95
C GLU A 37 2.43 0.67 0.45
N CYS A 38 2.43 0.97 -0.85
CA CYS A 38 3.25 2.04 -1.40
C CYS A 38 2.84 3.44 -0.95
N ALA A 39 1.54 3.72 -0.80
CA ALA A 39 1.06 4.97 -0.22
C ALA A 39 1.61 5.17 1.21
N ASN A 40 1.67 4.09 2.00
CA ASN A 40 2.13 4.13 3.39
C ASN A 40 3.66 4.11 3.51
N ALA A 41 4.35 3.28 2.72
CA ALA A 41 5.81 3.20 2.68
C ALA A 41 6.45 4.49 2.14
N SER A 42 5.73 5.25 1.31
CA SER A 42 6.16 6.60 0.87
C SER A 42 6.21 7.63 2.01
N ASN A 43 5.94 7.23 3.25
CA ASN A 43 6.19 8.01 4.47
C ASN A 43 7.54 7.68 5.14
N ALA A 44 8.38 6.82 4.54
CA ALA A 44 9.72 6.51 5.02
C ALA A 44 10.65 7.75 4.94
N ARG A 45 11.67 7.81 5.82
CA ARG A 45 12.56 8.99 5.95
C ARG A 45 13.22 9.45 4.64
N ASN A 46 13.50 8.51 3.72
CA ASN A 46 14.16 8.77 2.45
C ASN A 46 13.22 8.58 1.24
N ALA A 47 11.90 8.57 1.48
CA ALA A 47 10.91 8.60 0.40
C ALA A 47 10.77 10.01 -0.18
N VAL A 48 10.35 10.10 -1.45
CA VAL A 48 9.97 11.37 -2.07
C VAL A 48 8.63 11.79 -1.47
N PRO A 49 8.55 12.95 -0.78
CA PRO A 49 7.35 13.34 -0.03
C PRO A 49 6.06 13.37 -0.86
N GLU A 50 6.17 13.76 -2.13
CA GLU A 50 5.06 13.92 -3.06
C GLU A 50 4.41 12.57 -3.42
N HIS A 51 5.19 11.48 -3.46
CA HIS A 51 4.68 10.17 -3.88
C HIS A 51 3.53 9.67 -2.99
N ARG A 52 3.59 9.96 -1.69
CA ARG A 52 2.50 9.61 -0.76
C ARG A 52 1.18 10.28 -1.17
N ALA A 53 1.23 11.57 -1.55
CA ALA A 53 0.04 12.27 -1.99
C ALA A 53 -0.48 11.66 -3.29
N MET A 54 0.39 11.45 -4.28
CA MET A 54 0.06 10.86 -5.57
C MET A 54 -0.60 9.48 -5.45
N PHE A 55 -0.03 8.56 -4.66
CA PHE A 55 -0.64 7.25 -4.44
C PHE A 55 -2.03 7.36 -3.81
N ARG A 56 -2.21 8.25 -2.82
CA ARG A 56 -3.51 8.45 -2.16
C ARG A 56 -4.53 9.07 -3.11
N HIS A 57 -4.13 10.06 -3.91
CA HIS A 57 -4.98 10.66 -4.94
C HIS A 57 -5.41 9.62 -5.98
N TYR A 58 -4.47 8.81 -6.47
CA TYR A 58 -4.75 7.71 -7.40
C TYR A 58 -5.73 6.69 -6.80
N LEU A 59 -5.50 6.25 -5.56
CA LEU A 59 -6.41 5.31 -4.87
C LEU A 59 -7.82 5.88 -4.72
N MET A 60 -7.96 7.19 -4.47
CA MET A 60 -9.27 7.84 -4.36
C MET A 60 -9.96 8.02 -5.72
N ALA A 61 -9.21 8.51 -6.72
CA ALA A 61 -9.75 8.84 -8.04
C ALA A 61 -10.07 7.60 -8.88
N GLU A 62 -9.14 6.63 -8.92
CA GLU A 62 -9.20 5.49 -9.84
C GLU A 62 -9.61 4.19 -9.18
N ARG A 63 -9.36 4.03 -7.87
CA ARG A 63 -9.64 2.79 -7.14
C ARG A 63 -10.82 2.89 -6.17
N GLY A 64 -11.47 4.06 -6.08
CA GLY A 64 -12.68 4.27 -5.28
C GLY A 64 -12.46 4.24 -3.76
N TYR A 65 -11.23 4.47 -3.30
CA TYR A 65 -10.95 4.56 -1.87
C TYR A 65 -11.49 5.87 -1.28
N THR A 66 -11.99 5.79 -0.06
CA THR A 66 -12.33 6.97 0.74
C THR A 66 -11.14 7.42 1.59
N PHE A 67 -11.13 8.70 1.97
CA PHE A 67 -10.12 9.23 2.90
C PHE A 67 -10.08 8.44 4.22
N SER A 68 -11.23 8.02 4.75
CA SER A 68 -11.32 7.23 5.99
C SER A 68 -10.66 5.85 5.85
N GLN A 69 -10.82 5.19 4.71
CA GLN A 69 -10.16 3.91 4.45
C GLN A 69 -8.63 4.07 4.38
N LEU A 70 -8.15 5.08 3.65
CA LEU A 70 -6.71 5.37 3.55
C LEU A 70 -6.09 5.72 4.91
N SER A 71 -6.80 6.48 5.73
CA SER A 71 -6.31 6.87 7.06
C SER A 71 -6.30 5.71 8.04
N SER A 72 -7.28 4.80 7.93
CA SER A 72 -7.31 3.56 8.73
C SER A 72 -6.15 2.63 8.33
N ALA A 73 -5.94 2.43 7.02
CA ALA A 73 -4.83 1.63 6.51
C ALA A 73 -3.46 2.18 6.94
N GLU A 74 -3.27 3.50 6.92
CA GLU A 74 -2.04 4.12 7.42
C GLU A 74 -1.82 3.87 8.92
N THR A 75 -2.89 3.91 9.71
CA THR A 75 -2.83 3.65 11.15
C THR A 75 -2.44 2.18 11.41
N GLU A 76 -3.06 1.25 10.69
CA GLU A 76 -2.74 -0.18 10.76
C GLU A 76 -1.30 -0.45 10.32
N PHE A 77 -0.85 0.15 9.22
CA PHE A 77 0.52 0.02 8.72
C PHE A 77 1.55 0.50 9.76
N LYS A 78 1.29 1.66 10.39
CA LYS A 78 2.15 2.17 11.48
C LYS A 78 2.17 1.23 12.69
N ALA A 79 1.03 0.62 13.03
CA ALA A 79 0.92 -0.32 14.15
C ALA A 79 1.70 -1.62 13.92
N GLN A 80 2.00 -2.00 12.67
CA GLN A 80 2.85 -3.16 12.37
C GLN A 80 4.29 -2.99 12.82
N GLY A 81 4.75 -1.75 13.08
CA GLY A 81 6.07 -1.49 13.64
C GLY A 81 7.21 -1.98 12.74
N MET A 82 7.05 -1.85 11.42
CA MET A 82 8.09 -2.23 10.46
C MET A 82 9.39 -1.47 10.71
N ASP A 83 10.51 -2.19 10.60
CA ASP A 83 11.85 -1.61 10.65
C ASP A 83 12.03 -0.54 9.57
N GLU A 84 12.55 0.63 9.95
CA GLU A 84 12.71 1.77 9.04
C GLU A 84 13.57 1.44 7.83
N THR A 85 14.62 0.64 8.01
CA THR A 85 15.53 0.25 6.92
C THR A 85 14.82 -0.67 5.93
N LYS A 86 14.04 -1.63 6.43
CA LYS A 86 13.22 -2.51 5.58
C LYS A 86 12.15 -1.72 4.81
N MET A 87 11.50 -0.76 5.48
CA MET A 87 10.50 0.10 4.85
C MET A 87 11.12 0.98 3.77
N GLU A 88 12.30 1.54 4.01
CA GLU A 88 13.04 2.30 3.01
C GLU A 88 13.45 1.45 1.81
N GLN A 89 13.94 0.22 2.05
CA GLN A 89 14.28 -0.70 0.96
C GLN A 89 13.04 -1.06 0.13
N PHE A 90 11.94 -1.43 0.79
CA PHE A 90 10.67 -1.71 0.12
C PHE A 90 10.20 -0.53 -0.73
N TYR A 91 10.22 0.69 -0.17
CA TYR A 91 9.87 1.88 -0.96
C TYR A 91 10.75 2.03 -2.20
N LYS A 92 12.07 1.87 -2.06
CA LYS A 92 13.02 2.02 -3.17
C LYS A 92 12.84 0.97 -4.25
N THR A 93 12.51 -0.28 -3.90
CA THR A 93 12.39 -1.38 -4.86
C THR A 93 11.01 -1.47 -5.47
N GLU A 94 9.94 -1.31 -4.67
CA GLU A 94 8.57 -1.60 -5.12
C GLU A 94 7.75 -0.35 -5.46
N CYS A 95 8.05 0.80 -4.84
CA CYS A 95 7.14 1.94 -4.85
C CYS A 95 7.66 3.17 -5.58
N LYS A 96 8.98 3.35 -5.62
CA LYS A 96 9.58 4.58 -6.12
C LYS A 96 9.20 4.85 -7.57
N GLU A 97 9.35 3.87 -8.47
CA GLU A 97 9.06 4.05 -9.89
C GLU A 97 7.58 4.32 -10.16
N ALA A 98 6.68 3.61 -9.46
CA ALA A 98 5.24 3.85 -9.55
C ALA A 98 4.86 5.24 -9.00
N GLY A 99 5.50 5.70 -7.93
CA GLY A 99 5.32 7.05 -7.38
C GLY A 99 5.80 8.13 -8.35
N GLU A 100 6.96 7.95 -8.98
CA GLU A 100 7.48 8.85 -10.02
C GLU A 100 6.54 8.88 -11.24
N TYR A 101 6.00 7.73 -11.63
CA TYR A 101 5.02 7.65 -12.71
C TYR A 101 3.76 8.48 -12.40
N LEU A 102 3.16 8.27 -11.23
CA LEU A 102 1.96 9.01 -10.80
C LEU A 102 2.22 10.52 -10.72
N TYR A 103 3.38 10.92 -10.19
CA TYR A 103 3.79 12.32 -10.12
C TYR A 103 3.90 12.94 -11.52
N ASN A 104 4.53 12.24 -12.47
CA ASN A 104 4.73 12.74 -13.82
C ASN A 104 3.44 12.89 -14.62
N ILE A 105 2.38 12.13 -14.29
CA ILE A 105 1.07 12.24 -14.94
C ILE A 105 0.09 13.13 -14.17
N GLY A 106 0.51 13.72 -13.04
CA GLY A 106 -0.24 14.75 -12.34
C GLY A 106 -1.37 14.26 -11.44
N TYR A 107 -1.23 13.05 -10.87
CA TYR A 107 -2.02 12.68 -9.69
C TYR A 107 -1.60 13.48 -8.45
#